data_AF-A0A0S8H7D2-F1
#
_entry.id   AF-A0A0S8H7D2-F1
#
_cell.length_a   1.000
_cell.length_b   1.000
_cell.length_c   1.000
_cell.angle_alpha   90.00
_cell.angle_beta   90.00
_cell.angle_gamma   90.00
#
_symmetry.space_group_name_H-M   'P 1'
#
loop_
_entity.id
_entity.type
_entity.pdbx_description
1 polymer ?
#
loop_
_entity_poly.entity_id
_entity_poly.type
_entity_poly.pdbx_seq_one_letter_code
_entity_poly.pdbx_strand_id
1 'polypeptide(L)'
;MVVVKTIAGRGLGLLVAVREERPDVVVVELERGQLPGECTHVLGEDPHIAVLALGAGEQCKIYRFDLQGRDVSDLSLDGLIDAIRATLRIGN
;
A
#
# COMPACT_ATOMS: atom_id res chain seq x y z
N MET A 1 -2.21 3.46 -17.20
CA MET A 1 -1.25 4.46 -16.68
C MET A 1 -1.34 4.36 -15.18
N VAL A 2 -0.25 4.02 -14.48
CA VAL A 2 -0.27 3.90 -13.00
C VAL A 2 -0.22 5.31 -12.43
N VAL A 3 -1.24 5.69 -11.67
CA VAL A 3 -1.32 6.99 -10.99
C VAL A 3 -0.89 6.80 -9.55
N VAL A 4 0.34 7.24 -9.25
CA VAL A 4 0.87 7.24 -7.88
C VAL A 4 0.54 8.59 -7.25
N LYS A 5 -0.31 8.59 -6.22
CA LYS A 5 -0.63 9.78 -5.42
C LYS A 5 -0.33 9.53 -3.96
N THR A 6 0.34 10.49 -3.33
CA THR A 6 0.57 10.47 -1.89
C THR A 6 -0.67 10.98 -1.19
N ILE A 7 -1.31 10.10 -0.41
CA ILE A 7 -2.45 10.47 0.43
C ILE A 7 -1.96 10.62 1.87
N ALA A 8 -2.02 11.83 2.39
CA ALA A 8 -1.75 12.09 3.81
C ALA A 8 -3.07 12.02 4.58
N GLY A 9 -3.23 11.01 5.44
CA GLY A 9 -4.44 10.85 6.25
C GLY A 9 -4.41 9.58 7.10
N ARG A 10 -5.25 9.54 8.14
CA ARG A 10 -5.42 8.37 9.02
C ARG A 10 -6.90 8.15 9.32
N GLY A 11 -7.27 6.92 9.67
CA GLY A 11 -8.66 6.56 9.95
C GLY A 11 -9.59 6.95 8.80
N LEU A 12 -10.69 7.67 9.11
CA LEU A 12 -11.70 8.07 8.13
C LEU A 12 -11.14 8.94 6.99
N GLY A 13 -10.13 9.77 7.27
CA GLY A 13 -9.54 10.65 6.27
C GLY A 13 -8.80 9.87 5.18
N LEU A 14 -8.17 8.75 5.53
CA LEU A 14 -7.56 7.85 4.54
C LEU A 14 -8.63 7.23 3.63
N LEU A 15 -9.73 6.75 4.21
CA LEU A 15 -10.82 6.11 3.47
C LEU A 15 -11.47 7.06 2.46
N VAL A 16 -11.75 8.31 2.89
CA VAL A 16 -12.32 9.34 2.00
C VAL A 16 -11.37 9.63 0.85
N ALA A 17 -10.09 9.88 1.15
CA ALA A 17 -9.12 10.21 0.13
C ALA A 17 -8.89 9.06 -0.87
N VAL A 18 -8.86 7.80 -0.42
CA VAL A 18 -8.77 6.64 -1.32
C VAL A 18 -9.97 6.59 -2.28
N ARG A 19 -11.19 6.83 -1.78
CA ARG A 19 -12.40 6.82 -2.62
C ARG A 19 -12.44 7.98 -3.63
N GLU A 20 -12.00 9.16 -3.22
CA GLU A 20 -12.02 10.36 -4.08
C GLU A 20 -10.91 10.32 -5.13
N GLU A 21 -9.70 9.95 -4.74
CA GLU A 21 -8.51 9.99 -5.59
C GLU A 21 -8.32 8.73 -6.43
N ARG A 22 -8.93 7.60 -6.01
CA ARG A 22 -8.82 6.28 -6.64
C ARG A 22 -7.37 5.89 -6.98
N PRO A 23 -6.47 5.87 -5.98
CA PRO A 23 -5.07 5.55 -6.23
C PRO A 23 -4.88 4.06 -6.57
N ASP A 24 -3.87 3.74 -7.37
CA ASP A 24 -3.44 2.34 -7.56
C ASP A 24 -2.62 1.85 -6.34
N VAL A 25 -1.96 2.78 -5.63
CA VAL A 25 -1.05 2.49 -4.52
C VAL A 25 -1.27 3.48 -3.39
N VAL A 26 -1.39 2.97 -2.16
CA VAL A 26 -1.42 3.76 -0.92
C VAL A 26 -0.13 3.50 -0.16
N VAL A 27 0.56 4.55 0.27
CA VAL A 27 1.77 4.44 1.10
C VAL A 27 1.42 4.79 2.54
N VAL A 28 1.76 3.92 3.49
CA VAL A 28 1.50 4.12 4.92
C VAL A 28 2.76 3.84 5.74
N GLU A 29 2.88 4.49 6.89
CA GLU A 29 3.88 4.10 7.89
C GLU A 29 3.31 3.03 8.82
N LEU A 30 4.11 2.03 9.15
CA LEU A 30 3.78 1.02 10.15
C LEU A 30 4.06 1.58 11.54
N GLU A 31 3.03 1.60 12.40
CA GLU A 31 3.22 1.83 13.82
C GLU A 31 3.46 0.49 14.52
N ARG A 32 4.59 0.36 15.20
CA ARG A 32 4.97 -0.88 15.93
C ARG A 32 4.97 -2.14 15.04
N GLY A 33 5.26 -1.97 13.74
CA GLY A 33 5.29 -3.07 12.78
C GLY A 33 3.92 -3.61 12.38
N GLN A 34 2.83 -2.93 12.74
CA GLN A 34 1.47 -3.35 12.44
C GLN A 34 0.84 -2.47 11.36
N LEU A 35 0.10 -3.11 10.45
CA LEU A 35 -0.68 -2.43 9.44
C LEU A 35 -1.87 -1.73 10.11
N PRO A 36 -2.11 -0.43 9.85
CA PRO A 36 -3.28 0.26 10.39
C PRO A 36 -4.59 -0.43 10.01
N GLY A 37 -5.55 -0.50 10.94
CA GLY A 37 -6.80 -1.23 10.74
C GLY A 37 -7.64 -0.69 9.58
N GLU A 38 -7.52 0.60 9.27
CA GLU A 38 -8.13 1.22 8.10
C GLU A 38 -7.61 0.67 6.78
N CYS A 39 -6.36 0.19 6.71
CA CYS A 39 -5.81 -0.40 5.49
C CYS A 39 -6.47 -1.74 5.17
N THR A 40 -6.83 -2.52 6.18
CA THR A 40 -7.65 -3.74 5.99
C THR A 40 -9.01 -3.43 5.38
N HIS A 41 -9.61 -2.30 5.73
CA HIS A 41 -10.87 -1.85 5.16
C HIS A 41 -10.69 -1.42 3.69
N VAL A 42 -9.67 -0.59 3.41
CA VAL A 42 -9.31 -0.18 2.04
C VAL A 42 -9.08 -1.41 1.16
N LEU A 43 -8.26 -2.35 1.60
CA LEU A 43 -7.95 -3.55 0.81
C LEU A 43 -9.19 -4.41 0.58
N GLY A 44 -10.14 -4.45 1.52
CA GLY A 44 -11.38 -5.21 1.39
C GLY A 44 -12.41 -4.57 0.45
N GLU A 45 -12.54 -3.23 0.46
CA GLU A 45 -13.47 -2.50 -0.41
C GLU A 45 -12.90 -2.29 -1.83
N ASP A 46 -11.59 -2.10 -1.93
CA ASP A 46 -10.88 -1.76 -3.16
C ASP A 46 -9.76 -2.79 -3.45
N PRO A 47 -10.10 -4.02 -3.89
CA PRO A 47 -9.14 -5.13 -4.04
C PRO A 47 -8.05 -4.91 -5.10
N HIS A 48 -8.19 -3.87 -5.92
CA HIS A 48 -7.24 -3.47 -6.95
C HIS A 48 -6.09 -2.62 -6.39
N ILE A 49 -6.25 -2.06 -5.19
CA ILE A 49 -5.26 -1.20 -4.55
C ILE A 49 -4.16 -2.06 -3.91
N ALA A 50 -2.93 -1.58 -4.03
CA ALA A 50 -1.80 -2.09 -3.24
C ALA A 50 -1.48 -1.12 -2.09
N VAL A 51 -1.17 -1.65 -0.91
CA VAL A 51 -0.71 -0.85 0.24
C VAL A 51 0.78 -1.10 0.46
N LEU A 52 1.61 -0.08 0.24
CA LEU A 52 3.03 -0.07 0.58
C LEU A 52 3.21 0.43 2.00
N ALA A 53 3.56 -0.46 2.92
CA ALA A 53 3.77 -0.13 4.33
C ALA A 53 5.26 -0.01 4.66
N LEU A 54 5.64 1.11 5.25
CA LEU A 54 7.01 1.47 5.60
C LEU A 54 7.18 1.43 7.12
N GLY A 55 7.96 0.48 7.63
CA GLY A 55 8.33 0.38 9.03
C GLY A 55 9.65 1.05 9.36
N ALA A 56 9.83 1.40 10.64
CA ALA A 56 11.12 1.84 11.16
C ALA A 56 12.17 0.72 11.03
N GLY A 57 13.36 1.04 10.52
CA GLY A 57 14.48 0.10 10.40
C GLY A 57 14.39 -0.86 9.20
N GLU A 58 14.10 -0.34 8.01
CA GLU A 58 14.22 -1.06 6.72
C GLU A 58 13.16 -2.16 6.48
N GLN A 59 12.06 -2.18 7.23
CA GLN A 59 10.96 -3.11 6.96
C GLN A 59 9.95 -2.48 6.00
N CYS A 60 10.05 -2.83 4.72
CA CYS A 60 9.07 -2.45 3.72
C CYS A 60 8.24 -3.67 3.31
N LYS A 61 6.91 -3.55 3.39
CA LYS A 61 5.98 -4.62 3.02
C LYS A 61 4.93 -4.08 2.06
N ILE A 62 4.56 -4.88 1.06
CA ILE A 62 3.44 -4.56 0.18
C ILE A 62 2.29 -5.55 0.42
N TYR A 63 1.10 -5.01 0.69
CA TYR A 63 -0.11 -5.78 0.99
C TYR A 63 -1.11 -5.66 -0.16
N ARG A 64 -1.86 -6.75 -0.41
CA ARG A 64 -3.02 -6.81 -1.32
C ARG A 64 -4.22 -7.43 -0.62
N PHE A 65 -5.36 -7.51 -1.33
CA PHE A 65 -6.65 -8.06 -0.89
C PHE A 65 -6.57 -9.36 -0.06
N ASP A 66 -5.58 -10.22 -0.30
CA ASP A 66 -5.35 -11.47 0.45
C ASP A 66 -4.61 -11.30 1.79
N LEU A 67 -4.25 -10.06 2.15
CA LEU A 67 -3.42 -9.67 3.29
C LEU A 67 -2.06 -10.37 3.33
N GLN A 68 -1.63 -11.02 2.24
CA GLN A 68 -0.30 -11.60 2.15
C GLN A 68 0.70 -10.49 1.89
N GLY A 69 1.19 -9.89 2.98
CA GLY A 69 2.29 -8.94 2.93
C GLY A 69 3.52 -9.61 2.35
N ARG A 70 4.05 -9.06 1.25
CA ARG A 70 5.35 -9.46 0.71
C ARG A 70 6.42 -8.49 1.18
N ASP A 71 7.52 -9.02 1.68
CA ASP A 71 8.69 -8.23 2.01
C ASP A 71 9.32 -7.67 0.73
N VAL A 72 9.69 -6.40 0.77
CA VAL A 72 10.47 -5.75 -0.29
C VAL A 72 11.93 -5.79 0.13
N SER A 73 12.71 -6.63 -0.55
CA SER A 73 14.12 -6.87 -0.23
C SER A 73 15.08 -5.79 -0.73
N ASP A 74 14.70 -5.05 -1.78
CA ASP A 74 15.46 -3.91 -2.30
C ASP A 74 14.69 -2.61 -2.03
N LEU A 75 15.21 -1.80 -1.10
CA LEU A 75 14.62 -0.52 -0.70
C LEU A 75 15.07 0.65 -1.58
N SER A 76 15.84 0.39 -2.64
CA SER A 76 16.09 1.39 -3.67
C SER A 76 14.78 1.81 -4.34
N LEU A 77 14.78 2.98 -4.99
CA LEU A 77 13.61 3.46 -5.73
C LEU A 77 13.18 2.46 -6.82
N ASP A 78 14.15 1.85 -7.50
CA ASP A 78 13.90 0.86 -8.54
C ASP A 78 13.30 -0.41 -7.95
N GLY A 79 13.84 -0.90 -6.83
CA GLY A 79 13.31 -2.05 -6.11
C GLY A 79 11.87 -1.86 -5.63
N LEU A 80 11.54 -0.68 -5.11
CA LEU A 80 10.18 -0.31 -4.70
C LEU A 80 9.22 -0.27 -5.89
N ILE A 81 9.63 0.34 -7.01
CA ILE A 81 8.82 0.41 -8.24
C ILE A 81 8.55 -0.98 -8.79
N ASP A 82 9.56 -1.85 -8.81
CA ASP A 82 9.41 -3.22 -9.31
C ASP A 82 8.51 -4.07 -8.40
N ALA A 83 8.61 -3.91 -7.08
CA ALA A 83 7.72 -4.57 -6.13
C ALA A 83 6.25 -4.13 -6.32
N ILE A 84 6.01 -2.83 -6.52
CA ILE A 84 4.68 -2.28 -6.83
C ILE A 84 4.16 -2.86 -8.14
N ARG A 85 4.95 -2.82 -9.22
CA ARG A 85 4.56 -3.34 -10.54
C ARG A 85 4.24 -4.82 -10.49
N ALA A 86 5.06 -5.62 -9.81
CA ALA A 86 4.82 -7.05 -9.65
C ALA A 86 3.49 -7.30 -8.93
N THR A 87 3.18 -6.52 -7.91
CA THR A 87 1.95 -6.64 -7.13
C THR A 87 0.70 -6.27 -7.93
N LEU A 88 0.76 -5.17 -8.69
CA LEU A 88 -0.33 -4.70 -9.54
C LEU A 88 -0.58 -5.62 -10.75
N ARG A 89 0.46 -6.25 -11.31
CA ARG A 89 0.33 -7.17 -12.46
C ARG A 89 -0.37 -8.49 -12.13
N ILE A 90 -0.36 -8.92 -10.87
CA ILE A 90 -1.02 -10.18 -10.44
C ILE A 90 -2.55 -10.00 -10.31
N GLY A 91 -3.10 -8.80 -10.57
CA GLY A 91 -4.53 -8.49 -10.43
C GLY A 91 -5.31 -8.41 -11.75
N ASN A 92 -4.67 -8.67 -12.90
CA ASN A 92 -5.27 -8.59 -14.24
C ASN A 92 -5.27 -9.96 -14.93
#